data_AF-A0AAV0NFY4-F1
#
_entry.id   AF-A0AAV0NFY4-F1
#
_cell.length_a   1.000
_cell.length_b   1.000
_cell.length_c   1.000
_cell.angle_alpha   90.00
_cell.angle_beta   90.00
_cell.angle_gamma   90.00
#
_symmetry.space_group_name_H-M   'P 1'
#
loop_
_entity.id
_entity.type
_entity.pdbx_description
1 polymer ?
#
loop_
_entity_poly.entity_id
_entity_poly.type
_entity_poly.pdbx_seq_one_letter_code
_entity_poly.pdbx_strand_id
1 'polypeptide(L)'
;MFSYYAWYSVGSHFYWSKAFPLYGRDYQSVLEAIDKMEKNLPGFFYAGNHKGGLSVGKSIASGCKAADLVISYLDSSSDNMKPN
;
A
#
# COMPACT_ATOMS: atom_id res chain seq x y z
N MET A 1 -12.17 54.57 -22.37
CA MET A 1 -11.72 54.15 -21.03
C MET A 1 -11.91 52.64 -20.96
N PHE A 2 -10.80 51.89 -20.92
CA PHE A 2 -10.74 50.47 -21.28
C PHE A 2 -11.28 49.52 -20.20
N SER A 3 -12.17 48.65 -20.67
CA SER A 3 -12.49 47.27 -20.28
C SER A 3 -12.13 46.74 -18.89
N TYR A 4 -13.17 46.37 -18.13
CA TYR A 4 -13.10 45.42 -17.03
C TYR A 4 -12.77 44.02 -17.57
N TYR A 5 -11.72 43.39 -17.05
CA TYR A 5 -11.50 41.94 -17.18
C TYR A 5 -11.26 41.37 -15.79
N ALA A 6 -12.32 40.79 -15.21
CA ALA A 6 -12.18 39.89 -14.07
C ALA A 6 -11.70 38.53 -14.61
N TRP A 7 -10.49 38.14 -14.24
CA TRP A 7 -9.93 36.83 -14.55
C TRP A 7 -10.66 35.75 -13.74
N TYR A 8 -11.48 34.94 -14.40
CA TYR A 8 -11.97 33.70 -13.82
C TYR A 8 -10.82 32.69 -13.78
N SER A 9 -10.23 32.47 -12.61
CA SER A 9 -9.42 31.27 -12.39
C SER A 9 -10.37 30.08 -12.22
N VAL A 10 -10.51 29.26 -13.26
CA VAL A 10 -11.19 27.97 -13.15
C VAL A 10 -10.25 27.03 -12.41
N GLY A 11 -10.46 26.86 -11.10
CA GLY A 11 -9.62 26.01 -10.26
C GLY A 11 -9.72 24.54 -10.67
N SER A 12 -8.58 23.85 -10.71
CA SER A 12 -8.53 22.40 -10.93
C SER A 12 -8.98 21.67 -9.66
N HIS A 13 -10.03 20.86 -9.76
CA HIS A 13 -10.58 20.07 -8.66
C HIS A 13 -10.52 18.58 -9.01
N PHE A 14 -9.86 17.79 -8.17
CA PHE A 14 -9.79 16.34 -8.31
C PHE A 14 -10.61 15.67 -7.21
N TYR A 15 -11.59 14.88 -7.61
CA TYR A 15 -12.41 14.10 -6.70
C TYR A 15 -11.88 12.68 -6.57
N TRP A 16 -11.55 12.28 -5.35
CA TRP A 16 -11.10 10.94 -5.01
C TRP A 16 -12.16 10.26 -4.15
N SER A 17 -13.03 9.48 -4.78
CA SER A 17 -14.15 8.78 -4.09
C SER A 17 -13.69 7.82 -2.99
N LYS A 18 -12.44 7.34 -3.07
CA LYS A 18 -11.79 6.45 -2.09
C LYS A 18 -10.38 6.94 -1.77
N ALA A 19 -10.26 8.20 -1.35
CA ALA A 19 -8.97 8.83 -1.08
C ALA A 19 -8.13 8.07 -0.03
N PHE A 20 -8.80 7.57 1.02
CA PHE A 20 -8.13 6.96 2.16
C PHE A 20 -8.91 5.73 2.66
N PRO A 21 -8.21 4.65 3.09
CA PRO A 21 -8.82 3.56 3.81
C PRO A 21 -9.34 4.05 5.16
N LEU A 22 -10.54 3.59 5.51
CA LEU A 22 -11.16 3.90 6.79
C LEU A 22 -10.81 2.80 7.80
N TYR A 23 -10.02 3.13 8.81
CA TYR A 23 -9.73 2.22 9.92
C TYR A 23 -10.88 2.24 10.93
N GLY A 24 -11.96 1.54 10.59
CA GLY A 24 -13.16 1.45 11.42
C GLY A 24 -13.01 0.49 12.61
N ARG A 25 -14.12 0.28 13.33
CA ARG A 25 -14.19 -0.66 14.47
C ARG A 25 -13.73 -2.07 14.09
N ASP A 26 -14.04 -2.50 12.88
CA ASP A 26 -13.75 -3.84 12.39
C ASP A 26 -12.38 -3.95 11.70
N TYR A 27 -11.52 -2.93 11.81
CA TYR A 27 -10.20 -2.92 11.17
C TYR A 27 -9.34 -4.13 11.57
N GLN A 28 -9.52 -4.64 12.80
CA GLN A 28 -8.85 -5.86 13.24
C GLN A 28 -9.17 -7.07 12.34
N SER A 29 -10.43 -7.23 11.91
CA SER A 29 -10.82 -8.31 10.99
C SER A 29 -10.14 -8.19 9.61
N VAL A 30 -9.87 -6.96 9.16
CA VAL A 30 -9.12 -6.70 7.93
C VAL A 30 -7.67 -7.15 8.07
N LEU A 31 -7.04 -6.86 9.22
CA LEU A 31 -5.66 -7.32 9.50
C LEU A 31 -5.58 -8.84 9.56
N GLU A 32 -6.56 -9.50 10.17
CA GLU A 32 -6.65 -10.96 10.23
C GLU A 32 -6.85 -11.58 8.85
N ALA A 33 -7.67 -10.97 7.99
CA ALA A 33 -7.85 -11.41 6.62
C ALA A 33 -6.55 -11.31 5.80
N ILE A 34 -5.78 -10.22 5.98
CA ILE A 34 -4.48 -10.05 5.34
C ILE A 34 -3.49 -11.11 5.85
N ASP A 35 -3.38 -11.31 7.16
CA ASP A 35 -2.49 -12.31 7.75
C ASP A 35 -2.84 -13.74 7.29
N LYS A 36 -4.14 -14.07 7.26
CA LYS A 36 -4.62 -15.35 6.73
C LYS A 36 -4.25 -15.54 5.26
N MET A 37 -4.32 -14.49 4.45
CA MET A 37 -3.92 -14.53 3.04
C MET A 37 -2.42 -14.80 2.89
N GLU A 38 -1.58 -14.04 3.59
CA GLU A 38 -0.10 -14.21 3.56
C GLU A 38 0.31 -15.62 4.01
N LYS A 39 -0.36 -16.20 5.00
CA LYS A 39 -0.09 -17.57 5.47
C LYS A 39 -0.54 -18.66 4.52
N ASN A 40 -1.70 -18.49 3.88
CA ASN A 40 -2.27 -19.52 3.01
C ASN A 40 -1.67 -19.51 1.59
N LEU A 41 -0.96 -18.44 1.22
CA LEU A 41 -0.35 -18.27 -0.09
C LEU A 41 1.16 -17.99 0.07
N PRO A 42 2.00 -19.03 0.23
CA PRO A 42 3.46 -18.86 0.35
C PRO A 42 4.03 -18.05 -0.83
N GLY A 43 4.86 -17.06 -0.50
CA GLY A 43 5.41 -16.11 -1.48
C GLY A 43 4.54 -14.87 -1.72
N PHE A 44 3.33 -14.80 -1.16
CA PHE A 44 2.52 -13.59 -1.19
C PHE A 44 2.78 -12.70 0.03
N PHE A 45 3.18 -11.45 -0.22
CA PHE A 45 3.47 -10.47 0.83
C PHE A 45 2.67 -9.19 0.59
N TYR A 46 1.89 -8.77 1.59
CA TYR A 46 1.01 -7.61 1.48
C TYR A 46 1.71 -6.33 1.92
N ALA A 47 1.65 -5.29 1.07
CA ALA A 47 2.12 -3.94 1.36
C ALA A 47 1.08 -2.90 0.93
N GLY A 48 1.12 -1.73 1.56
CA GLY A 48 0.23 -0.62 1.24
C GLY A 48 -0.44 0.00 2.46
N ASN A 49 -1.24 1.03 2.21
CA ASN A 49 -1.80 1.90 3.25
C ASN A 49 -3.02 1.32 3.99
N HIS A 50 -3.48 0.10 3.68
CA HIS A 50 -4.53 -0.57 4.44
C HIS A 50 -3.98 -1.34 5.65
N LYS A 51 -2.65 -1.38 5.82
CA LYS A 51 -1.95 -2.03 6.94
C LYS A 51 -0.77 -1.15 7.35
N GLY A 52 -0.67 -0.81 8.64
CA GLY A 52 0.51 -0.10 9.18
C GLY A 52 0.54 1.42 8.99
N GLY A 53 -0.46 2.03 8.35
CA GLY A 53 -0.69 3.48 8.38
C GLY A 53 -0.92 4.12 7.01
N LEU A 54 -1.52 5.30 7.04
CA LEU A 54 -1.99 6.01 5.86
C LEU A 54 -0.92 6.84 5.13
N SER A 55 0.08 7.32 5.86
CA SER A 55 1.03 8.29 5.30
C SER A 55 1.91 7.68 4.21
N VAL A 56 2.42 8.55 3.34
CA VAL A 56 3.37 8.17 2.27
C VAL A 56 4.57 7.43 2.87
N GLY A 57 5.15 7.94 3.96
CA GLY A 57 6.30 7.30 4.61
C GLY A 57 5.98 5.88 5.12
N LYS A 58 4.77 5.65 5.65
CA LYS A 58 4.34 4.30 6.07
C LYS A 58 4.16 3.37 4.88
N SER A 59 3.59 3.87 3.78
CA SER A 59 3.42 3.09 2.56
C SER A 59 4.77 2.68 1.97
N ILE A 60 5.73 3.61 1.89
CA ILE A 60 7.11 3.33 1.45
C ILE A 60 7.76 2.28 2.35
N ALA A 61 7.73 2.48 3.67
CA ALA A 61 8.33 1.54 4.62
C ALA A 61 7.69 0.14 4.52
N SER A 62 6.37 0.06 4.29
CA SER A 62 5.69 -1.22 4.08
C SER A 62 6.16 -1.92 2.80
N GLY A 63 6.40 -1.16 1.72
CA GLY A 63 6.94 -1.68 0.47
C GLY A 63 8.36 -2.21 0.60
N CYS A 64 9.25 -1.45 1.26
CA CYS A 64 10.61 -1.90 1.55
C CYS A 64 10.61 -3.22 2.33
N LYS A 65 9.80 -3.29 3.40
CA LYS A 65 9.67 -4.52 4.20
C LYS A 65 9.18 -5.71 3.37
N ALA A 66 8.18 -5.51 2.50
CA ALA A 66 7.69 -6.59 1.66
C ALA A 66 8.75 -7.06 0.64
N ALA A 67 9.55 -6.13 0.10
CA ALA A 67 10.66 -6.49 -0.78
C ALA A 67 11.72 -7.33 -0.05
N ASP A 68 12.12 -6.95 1.16
CA ASP A 68 13.08 -7.71 1.98
C ASP A 68 12.58 -9.13 2.26
N LEU A 69 11.27 -9.28 2.53
CA LEU A 69 10.63 -10.58 2.74
C LEU A 69 10.63 -11.44 1.46
N VAL A 70 10.35 -10.83 0.31
CA VAL A 70 10.40 -11.52 -0.99
C VAL A 70 11.82 -12.01 -1.28
N ILE A 71 12.83 -11.15 -1.09
CA ILE A 71 14.24 -11.52 -1.29
C ILE A 71 14.59 -12.72 -0.40
N SER A 72 14.30 -12.61 0.91
CA SER A 72 14.58 -13.68 1.87
C SER A 72 13.89 -15.00 1.50
N TYR A 73 12.64 -14.92 1.04
CA TYR A 73 11.87 -16.08 0.61
C TYR A 73 12.49 -16.76 -0.62
N LEU A 74 12.85 -15.98 -1.64
CA LEU A 74 13.46 -16.51 -2.87
C LEU A 74 14.86 -17.09 -2.60
N ASP A 75 15.67 -16.43 -1.78
CA ASP A 75 16.98 -16.92 -1.38
C ASP A 75 16.86 -18.28 -0.67
N SER A 76 15.91 -18.40 0.27
CA SER A 76 15.65 -19.67 0.96
C SER A 76 15.18 -20.78 0.00
N SER A 77 14.43 -20.45 -1.05
CA SER A 77 14.02 -21.42 -2.06
C SER A 77 15.20 -21.89 -2.91
N SER A 78 16.19 -21.02 -3.16
CA SER A 78 17.34 -21.32 -4.00
C SER A 78 18.34 -22.26 -3.30
N ASP A 79 18.53 -22.10 -1.98
CA ASP A 79 19.43 -22.95 -1.20
C ASP A 79 18.88 -24.37 -1.01
N ASN A 80 17.56 -24.54 -0.95
CA ASN A 80 16.91 -25.84 -0.96
C ASN A 80 17.04 -26.59 -2.31
N MET A 81 17.53 -25.92 -3.36
CA MET A 81 17.67 -26.48 -4.71
C MET A 81 19.11 -26.86 -5.07
N LYS A 82 20.10 -26.60 -4.20
CA LYS A 82 21.49 -27.04 -4.44
C LYS A 82 21.65 -28.52 -4.08
N PRO A 83 22.09 -29.40 -4.99
CA PRO A 83 22.38 -30.78 -4.67
C PRO A 83 23.60 -30.87 -3.73
N ASN A 84 23.52 -31.82 -2.81
CA ASN A 84 24.53 -32.21 -1.83
C ASN A 84 25.78 -32.83 -2.45
#